data_AF-A0A7Z8VJR6-F1
#
_entry.id   AF-A0A7Z8VJR6-F1
#
_cell.length_a   1.000
_cell.length_b   1.000
_cell.length_c   1.000
_cell.angle_alpha   90.00
_cell.angle_beta   90.00
_cell.angle_gamma   90.00
#
_symmetry.space_group_name_H-M   'P 1'
#
loop_
_entity.id
_entity.type
_entity.pdbx_description
1 polymer ?
#
loop_
_entity_poly.entity_id
_entity_poly.type
_entity_poly.pdbx_seq_one_letter_code
_entity_poly.pdbx_strand_id
1 'polypeptide(L)'
;MKVKLPILVKVLNRDQTIADLTLSQWDLIVRQARKSMLLAKLYYLIEDQFDLAKIPEPVLRYLQSAQVHSTKQYTDLLWEVKHIEVVAKQLGHSIVLLKGSAYAMLGLTAAKGRIFSDIDLMVDRANIKETEKQLMINGWVSSSTDFYDQLYYRKWMHEIPPIHHLVRGSVLDVHHNIIPVTAKNSPDAGLLLSQSCPIKGYDFISTLSPVDMIIHSATHLFYDGELEHGLRDLV
;
A
#
# COMPACT_ATOMS: atom_id res chain seq x y z
N MET A 1 23.72 -22.20 -10.83
CA MET A 1 22.51 -22.45 -11.64
C MET A 1 22.00 -21.10 -12.15
N LYS A 2 21.91 -20.87 -13.48
CA LYS A 2 21.36 -19.59 -13.98
C LYS A 2 19.86 -19.57 -13.70
N VAL A 3 19.43 -18.70 -12.79
CA VAL A 3 18.00 -18.52 -12.48
C VAL A 3 17.33 -17.91 -13.72
N LYS A 4 16.36 -18.62 -14.30
CA LYS A 4 15.58 -18.11 -15.43
C LYS A 4 14.50 -17.18 -14.88
N LEU A 5 14.70 -15.87 -15.02
CA LEU A 5 13.74 -14.88 -14.54
C LEU A 5 12.41 -14.94 -15.33
N PRO A 6 11.26 -14.73 -14.67
CA PRO A 6 9.97 -14.53 -15.33
C PRO A 6 10.03 -13.39 -16.35
N ILE A 7 9.23 -13.47 -17.42
CA ILE A 7 9.25 -12.46 -18.48
C ILE A 7 8.83 -11.07 -17.97
N LEU A 8 7.88 -11.02 -17.04
CA LEU A 8 7.49 -9.78 -16.37
C LEU A 8 8.69 -9.11 -15.69
N VAL A 9 9.48 -9.88 -14.92
CA VAL A 9 10.67 -9.36 -14.23
C VAL A 9 11.69 -8.83 -15.23
N LYS A 10 11.91 -9.52 -16.35
CA LYS A 10 12.81 -9.04 -17.41
C LYS A 10 12.33 -7.74 -18.03
N VAL A 11 11.02 -7.58 -18.26
CA VAL A 11 10.44 -6.33 -18.78
C VAL A 11 10.58 -5.20 -17.75
N LEU A 12 10.29 -5.45 -16.47
CA LEU A 12 10.45 -4.48 -15.39
C LEU A 12 11.92 -4.04 -15.23
N ASN A 13 12.87 -4.97 -15.36
CA ASN A 13 14.31 -4.70 -15.33
C ASN A 13 14.87 -4.08 -16.63
N ARG A 14 14.06 -3.97 -17.68
CA ARG A 14 14.47 -3.53 -19.02
C ARG A 14 15.46 -4.48 -19.73
N ASP A 15 15.53 -5.74 -19.31
CA ASP A 15 16.29 -6.81 -19.96
C ASP A 15 15.57 -7.37 -21.20
N GLN A 16 14.28 -7.08 -21.35
CA GLN A 16 13.43 -7.47 -22.47
C GLN A 16 12.53 -6.30 -22.85
N THR A 17 12.58 -5.84 -24.10
CA THR A 17 11.65 -4.82 -24.59
C THR A 17 10.28 -5.42 -24.89
N ILE A 18 9.23 -4.64 -24.63
CA ILE A 18 7.85 -5.03 -24.92
C ILE A 18 7.55 -5.09 -26.43
N ALA A 19 8.32 -4.38 -27.27
CA ALA A 19 8.16 -4.36 -28.72
C ALA A 19 8.50 -5.71 -29.38
N ASP A 20 9.39 -6.49 -28.76
CA ASP A 20 9.88 -7.76 -29.30
C ASP A 20 9.07 -8.97 -28.80
N LEU A 21 8.01 -8.72 -28.02
CA LEU A 21 7.22 -9.79 -27.43
C LEU A 21 6.33 -10.47 -28.47
N THR A 22 6.45 -11.79 -28.55
CA THR A 22 5.49 -12.61 -29.29
C THR A 22 4.11 -12.60 -28.60
N LEU A 23 3.06 -13.03 -29.30
CA LEU A 23 1.73 -13.14 -28.71
C LEU A 23 1.68 -14.10 -27.51
N SER A 24 2.47 -15.18 -27.52
CA SER A 24 2.55 -16.11 -26.38
C SER A 24 3.28 -15.51 -25.17
N GLN A 25 4.25 -14.63 -25.43
CA GLN A 25 4.92 -13.86 -24.39
C GLN A 25 4.01 -12.78 -23.80
N TRP A 26 3.18 -12.14 -24.64
CA TRP A 26 2.14 -11.21 -24.20
C TRP A 26 1.05 -11.90 -23.35
N ASP A 27 0.61 -13.10 -23.73
CA ASP A 27 -0.29 -13.90 -22.88
C ASP A 27 0.33 -14.16 -21.50
N LEU A 28 1.60 -14.60 -21.49
CA LEU A 28 2.30 -14.92 -20.24
C LEU A 28 2.51 -13.67 -19.35
N ILE A 29 2.91 -12.54 -19.92
CA ILE A 29 3.17 -11.32 -19.13
C ILE A 29 1.88 -10.78 -18.51
N VAL A 30 0.75 -10.82 -19.22
CA VAL A 30 -0.56 -10.40 -18.67
C VAL A 30 -0.95 -11.29 -17.49
N ARG A 31 -0.78 -12.62 -17.60
CA ARG A 31 -1.08 -13.55 -16.50
C ARG A 31 -0.16 -13.32 -15.30
N GLN A 32 1.14 -13.13 -15.53
CA GLN A 32 2.11 -12.83 -14.48
C GLN A 32 1.76 -11.51 -13.78
N ALA A 33 1.54 -10.44 -14.55
CA ALA A 33 1.23 -9.12 -14.01
C ALA A 33 -0.11 -9.10 -13.27
N ARG A 34 -1.11 -9.85 -13.72
CA ARG A 34 -2.37 -10.00 -12.99
C ARG A 34 -2.17 -10.73 -11.66
N LYS A 35 -1.49 -11.87 -11.66
CA LYS A 35 -1.24 -12.66 -10.43
C LYS A 35 -0.41 -11.90 -9.41
N SER A 36 0.50 -11.03 -9.85
CA SER A 36 1.33 -10.20 -8.99
C SER A 36 0.76 -8.80 -8.71
N MET A 37 -0.48 -8.49 -9.13
CA MET A 37 -1.09 -7.15 -9.01
C MET A 37 -0.28 -5.99 -9.62
N LEU A 38 0.42 -6.26 -10.72
CA LEU A 38 1.26 -5.29 -11.45
C LEU A 38 0.72 -4.93 -12.84
N LEU A 39 -0.51 -5.33 -13.19
CA LEU A 39 -1.05 -5.07 -14.53
C LEU A 39 -1.20 -3.58 -14.84
N ALA A 40 -1.63 -2.77 -13.87
CA ALA A 40 -1.70 -1.31 -14.01
C ALA A 40 -0.29 -0.67 -14.02
N LYS A 41 0.63 -1.13 -13.17
CA LYS A 41 2.05 -0.73 -13.22
C LYS A 41 2.66 -0.99 -14.60
N LEU A 42 2.36 -2.14 -15.19
CA LEU A 42 2.80 -2.50 -16.54
C LEU A 42 2.22 -1.56 -17.60
N TYR A 43 0.94 -1.18 -17.50
CA TYR A 43 0.36 -0.16 -18.39
C TYR A 43 1.17 1.13 -18.34
N TYR A 44 1.40 1.68 -17.15
CA TYR A 44 2.11 2.94 -16.99
C TYR A 44 3.58 2.87 -17.42
N LEU A 45 4.24 1.72 -17.19
CA LEU A 45 5.58 1.48 -17.70
C LEU A 45 5.63 1.52 -19.23
N ILE A 46 4.64 0.92 -19.88
CA ILE A 46 4.52 0.91 -21.35
C ILE A 46 4.23 2.31 -21.85
N GLU A 47 3.25 3.01 -21.27
CA GLU A 47 2.88 4.38 -21.64
C GLU A 47 4.08 5.34 -21.55
N ASP A 48 4.91 5.21 -20.52
CA ASP A 48 6.08 6.08 -20.32
C ASP A 48 7.21 5.82 -21.34
N GLN A 49 7.24 4.64 -21.99
CA GLN A 49 8.38 4.19 -22.79
C GLN A 49 8.05 3.87 -24.25
N PHE A 50 6.77 3.66 -24.57
CA PHE A 50 6.32 3.13 -25.86
C PHE A 50 4.95 3.69 -26.26
N ASP A 51 4.71 3.65 -27.57
CA ASP A 51 3.41 3.97 -28.15
C ASP A 51 2.41 2.83 -27.90
N LEU A 52 1.37 3.11 -27.12
CA LEU A 52 0.29 2.16 -26.79
C LEU A 52 -0.40 1.62 -28.05
N ALA A 53 -0.40 2.35 -29.17
CA ALA A 53 -0.99 1.90 -30.43
C ALA A 53 -0.28 0.68 -31.03
N LYS A 54 0.95 0.38 -30.59
CA LYS A 54 1.74 -0.79 -31.05
C LYS A 54 1.48 -2.05 -30.23
N ILE A 55 0.70 -1.96 -29.15
CA ILE A 55 0.37 -3.10 -28.30
C ILE A 55 -0.77 -3.90 -28.95
N PRO A 56 -0.71 -5.25 -28.97
CA PRO A 56 -1.82 -6.05 -29.47
C PRO A 56 -3.13 -5.66 -28.79
N GLU A 57 -4.15 -5.38 -29.59
CA GLU A 57 -5.42 -4.83 -29.10
C GLU A 57 -6.03 -5.63 -27.93
N PRO A 58 -6.02 -6.98 -27.93
CA PRO A 58 -6.56 -7.74 -26.80
C PRO A 58 -5.80 -7.52 -25.49
N VAL A 59 -4.49 -7.29 -25.57
CA VAL A 59 -3.63 -6.98 -24.42
C VAL A 59 -3.91 -5.57 -23.92
N LEU A 60 -4.01 -4.60 -24.84
CA LEU A 60 -4.25 -3.20 -24.50
C LEU A 60 -5.55 -3.04 -23.69
N ARG A 61 -6.61 -3.76 -24.04
CA ARG A 61 -7.87 -3.74 -23.26
C ARG A 61 -7.68 -4.16 -21.80
N TYR A 62 -6.89 -5.20 -21.53
CA TYR A 62 -6.61 -5.63 -20.16
C TYR A 62 -5.78 -4.60 -19.38
N LEU A 63 -4.80 -4.00 -20.05
CA LEU A 63 -3.93 -2.97 -19.44
C LEU A 63 -4.75 -1.70 -19.12
N GLN A 64 -5.58 -1.23 -20.04
CA GLN A 64 -6.46 -0.08 -19.84
C GLN A 64 -7.49 -0.33 -18.73
N SER A 65 -8.09 -1.52 -18.68
CA SER A 65 -9.00 -1.88 -17.59
C SER A 65 -8.31 -1.81 -16.23
N ALA A 66 -7.08 -2.32 -16.12
CA ALA A 66 -6.29 -2.24 -14.89
C ALA A 66 -5.92 -0.79 -14.56
N GLN A 67 -5.56 0.02 -15.55
CA GLN A 67 -5.27 1.43 -15.37
C GLN A 67 -6.47 2.18 -14.79
N VAL A 68 -7.65 2.05 -15.40
CA VAL A 68 -8.89 2.68 -14.92
C VAL A 68 -9.17 2.29 -13.47
N HIS A 69 -9.01 1.01 -13.13
CA HIS A 69 -9.19 0.54 -11.76
C HIS A 69 -8.20 1.19 -10.78
N SER A 70 -6.90 1.21 -11.11
CA SER A 70 -5.89 1.84 -10.26
C SER A 70 -6.11 3.35 -10.08
N THR A 71 -6.55 4.05 -11.13
CA THR A 71 -6.85 5.48 -11.09
C THR A 71 -8.05 5.78 -10.20
N LYS A 72 -9.08 4.92 -10.26
CA LYS A 72 -10.22 5.01 -9.34
C LYS A 72 -9.79 4.81 -7.89
N GLN A 73 -9.00 3.77 -7.60
CA GLN A 73 -8.52 3.54 -6.23
C GLN A 73 -7.63 4.67 -5.71
N TYR A 74 -6.77 5.24 -6.54
CA TYR A 74 -5.99 6.43 -6.17
C TYR A 74 -6.92 7.59 -5.78
N THR A 75 -7.99 7.82 -6.55
CA THR A 75 -8.98 8.86 -6.25
C THR A 75 -9.72 8.58 -4.93
N ASP A 76 -10.08 7.32 -4.69
CA ASP A 76 -10.74 6.90 -3.45
C ASP A 76 -9.82 7.10 -2.24
N LEU A 77 -8.54 6.74 -2.37
CA LEU A 77 -7.53 7.00 -1.35
C LEU A 77 -7.44 8.49 -1.01
N LEU A 78 -7.34 9.38 -2.01
CA LEU A 78 -7.30 10.83 -1.77
C LEU A 78 -8.53 11.32 -1.01
N TRP A 79 -9.69 10.70 -1.25
CA TRP A 79 -10.92 11.00 -0.55
C TRP A 79 -10.92 10.48 0.89
N GLU A 80 -10.44 9.26 1.13
CA GLU A 80 -10.31 8.70 2.47
C GLU A 80 -9.32 9.49 3.32
N VAL A 81 -8.19 9.94 2.76
CA VAL A 81 -7.21 10.76 3.48
C VAL A 81 -7.83 12.08 3.99
N LYS A 82 -8.78 12.67 3.25
CA LYS A 82 -9.54 13.84 3.75
C LYS A 82 -10.43 13.51 4.94
N HIS A 83 -11.00 12.30 5.00
CA HIS A 83 -11.80 11.88 6.16
C HIS A 83 -10.91 11.54 7.35
N ILE A 84 -9.75 10.92 7.10
CA ILE A 84 -8.74 10.67 8.12
C ILE A 84 -8.20 11.99 8.69
N GLU A 85 -8.04 13.03 7.86
CA GLU A 85 -7.68 14.38 8.31
C GLU A 85 -8.71 14.97 9.28
N VAL A 86 -10.01 14.79 9.02
CA VAL A 86 -11.07 15.21 9.95
C VAL A 86 -10.91 14.51 11.31
N VAL A 87 -10.64 13.21 11.30
CA VAL A 87 -10.39 12.42 12.52
C VAL A 87 -9.13 12.93 13.25
N ALA A 88 -8.03 13.15 12.52
CA ALA A 88 -6.78 13.64 13.09
C ALA A 88 -6.95 15.03 13.76
N LYS A 89 -7.70 15.93 13.12
CA LYS A 89 -8.08 17.24 13.68
C LYS A 89 -8.87 17.13 14.97
N GLN A 90 -9.80 16.17 15.06
CA GLN A 90 -10.61 15.92 16.26
C GLN A 90 -9.77 15.34 17.40
N LEU A 91 -8.78 14.49 17.08
CA LEU A 91 -7.85 13.91 18.05
C LEU A 91 -6.81 14.92 18.56
N GLY A 92 -6.47 15.93 17.75
CA GLY A 92 -5.46 16.94 18.08
C GLY A 92 -4.01 16.43 18.01
N HIS A 93 -3.78 15.30 17.34
CA HIS A 93 -2.45 14.75 17.09
C HIS A 93 -2.33 14.19 15.67
N SER A 94 -1.09 14.07 15.18
CA SER A 94 -0.85 13.56 13.83
C SER A 94 -1.22 12.08 13.67
N ILE A 95 -1.71 11.74 12.49
CA ILE A 95 -1.82 10.38 11.96
C ILE A 95 -0.78 10.25 10.83
N VAL A 96 0.07 9.22 10.92
CA VAL A 96 1.13 8.98 9.94
C VAL A 96 0.63 7.97 8.91
N LEU A 97 0.51 8.37 7.65
CA LEU A 97 0.24 7.47 6.54
C LEU A 97 1.47 6.60 6.28
N LEU A 98 1.23 5.33 5.97
CA LEU A 98 2.27 4.36 5.72
C LEU A 98 2.16 3.76 4.30
N LYS A 99 3.26 3.16 3.84
CA LYS A 99 3.32 2.29 2.65
C LYS A 99 2.62 2.90 1.43
N GLY A 100 1.66 2.19 0.84
CA GLY A 100 1.00 2.60 -0.40
C GLY A 100 0.33 3.97 -0.29
N SER A 101 -0.32 4.25 0.84
CA SER A 101 -1.01 5.52 1.04
C SER A 101 -0.02 6.68 1.13
N ALA A 102 1.07 6.50 1.88
CA ALA A 102 2.17 7.47 1.94
C ALA A 102 2.78 7.74 0.55
N TYR A 103 3.07 6.70 -0.22
CA TYR A 103 3.69 6.84 -1.54
C TYR A 103 2.79 7.61 -2.50
N ALA A 104 1.48 7.33 -2.46
CA ALA A 104 0.49 8.00 -3.29
C ALA A 104 0.37 9.48 -2.92
N MET A 105 0.27 9.79 -1.62
CA MET A 105 0.14 11.16 -1.13
C MET A 105 1.40 12.02 -1.38
N LEU A 106 2.57 11.39 -1.43
CA LEU A 106 3.83 12.04 -1.80
C LEU A 106 4.08 12.09 -3.31
N GLY A 107 3.19 11.51 -4.13
CA GLY A 107 3.36 11.47 -5.60
C GLY A 107 4.57 10.64 -6.05
N LEU A 108 4.97 9.62 -5.28
CA LEU A 108 6.12 8.78 -5.60
C LEU A 108 5.80 7.80 -6.74
N THR A 109 6.82 7.47 -7.53
CA THR A 109 6.72 6.52 -8.65
C THR A 109 6.29 5.11 -8.21
N ALA A 110 6.57 4.74 -6.96
CA ALA A 110 6.13 3.48 -6.34
C ALA A 110 4.60 3.37 -6.24
N ALA A 111 3.87 4.48 -6.23
CA ALA A 111 2.40 4.48 -6.18
C ALA A 111 1.73 4.37 -7.56
N LYS A 112 2.43 4.70 -8.65
CA LYS A 112 1.85 4.73 -10.01
C LYS A 112 1.38 3.33 -10.42
N GLY A 113 0.08 3.17 -10.59
CA GLY A 113 -0.53 1.88 -10.92
C GLY A 113 -0.56 0.86 -9.78
N ARG A 114 -0.32 1.29 -8.52
CA ARG A 114 -0.47 0.42 -7.35
C ARG A 114 -1.95 0.17 -7.08
N ILE A 115 -2.26 -1.08 -6.74
CA ILE A 115 -3.58 -1.49 -6.26
C ILE A 115 -3.53 -1.58 -4.74
N PHE A 116 -4.52 -1.00 -4.07
CA PHE A 116 -4.63 -0.90 -2.62
C PHE A 116 -5.71 -1.86 -2.11
N SER A 117 -5.40 -2.58 -1.02
CA SER A 117 -6.36 -3.39 -0.25
C SER A 117 -6.88 -2.64 0.98
N ASP A 118 -6.02 -1.82 1.55
CA ASP A 118 -6.15 -1.17 2.86
C ASP A 118 -5.43 0.19 2.82
N ILE A 119 -5.59 0.95 3.91
CA ILE A 119 -4.83 2.16 4.19
C ILE A 119 -4.15 1.96 5.54
N ASP A 120 -2.85 1.73 5.49
CA ASP A 120 -1.99 1.65 6.66
C ASP A 120 -1.80 3.05 7.30
N LEU A 121 -2.11 3.15 8.59
CA LEU A 121 -1.97 4.34 9.43
C LEU A 121 -1.12 4.01 10.66
N MET A 122 -0.32 4.96 11.14
CA MET A 122 0.41 4.82 12.40
C MET A 122 0.13 5.98 13.35
N VAL A 123 -0.08 5.64 14.61
CA VAL A 123 -0.23 6.57 15.73
C VAL A 123 0.62 6.14 16.92
N ASP A 124 0.80 7.03 17.90
CA ASP A 124 1.40 6.64 19.17
C ASP A 124 0.56 5.55 19.84
N ARG A 125 1.23 4.53 20.41
CA ARG A 125 0.57 3.45 21.15
C ARG A 125 -0.31 3.95 22.28
N ALA A 126 0.06 5.05 22.94
CA ALA A 126 -0.76 5.68 23.97
C ALA A 126 -2.10 6.20 23.43
N ASN A 127 -2.13 6.59 22.15
CA ASN A 127 -3.31 7.18 21.50
C ASN A 127 -4.16 6.16 20.73
N ILE A 128 -3.73 4.90 20.64
CA ILE A 128 -4.39 3.89 19.80
C ILE A 128 -5.88 3.70 20.14
N LYS A 129 -6.22 3.68 21.43
CA LYS A 129 -7.61 3.48 21.89
C LYS A 129 -8.51 4.66 21.55
N GLU A 130 -8.01 5.88 21.74
CA GLU A 130 -8.80 7.08 21.41
C GLU A 130 -8.90 7.25 19.89
N THR A 131 -7.84 6.94 19.16
CA THR A 131 -7.84 6.91 17.69
C THR A 131 -8.89 5.93 17.16
N GLU A 132 -8.92 4.69 17.65
CA GLU A 132 -9.91 3.69 17.28
C GLU A 132 -11.34 4.17 17.56
N LYS A 133 -11.59 4.71 18.75
CA LYS A 133 -12.89 5.26 19.12
C LYS A 133 -13.31 6.42 18.21
N GLN A 134 -12.40 7.32 17.88
CA GLN A 134 -12.70 8.46 17.02
C GLN A 134 -12.95 8.02 15.58
N LEU A 135 -12.23 7.01 15.09
CA LEU A 135 -12.50 6.36 13.80
C LEU A 135 -13.88 5.70 13.79
N MET A 136 -14.29 5.03 14.87
CA MET A 136 -15.64 4.46 15.02
C MET A 136 -16.74 5.52 14.96
N ILE A 137 -16.57 6.65 15.64
CA ILE A 137 -17.52 7.78 15.58
C ILE A 137 -17.66 8.30 14.13
N ASN A 138 -16.59 8.24 13.34
CA ASN A 138 -16.58 8.65 11.94
C ASN A 138 -16.88 7.51 10.95
N GLY A 139 -17.37 6.36 11.43
CA GLY A 139 -17.95 5.30 10.61
C GLY A 139 -17.04 4.12 10.29
N TRP A 140 -15.81 4.08 10.80
CA TRP A 140 -14.92 2.91 10.68
C TRP A 140 -15.06 1.98 11.88
N VAL A 141 -15.58 0.79 11.66
CA VAL A 141 -15.86 -0.18 12.73
C VAL A 141 -14.98 -1.42 12.62
N SER A 142 -14.62 -2.00 13.77
CA SER A 142 -13.86 -3.26 13.81
C SER A 142 -14.60 -4.38 13.11
N SER A 143 -13.87 -5.08 12.25
CA SER A 143 -14.37 -6.25 11.52
C SER A 143 -14.38 -7.50 12.39
N SER A 144 -13.53 -7.54 13.43
CA SER A 144 -13.42 -8.68 14.35
C SER A 144 -14.20 -8.41 15.64
N THR A 145 -15.14 -9.31 15.97
CA THR A 145 -15.84 -9.38 17.25
C THR A 145 -15.34 -10.55 18.11
N ASP A 146 -14.44 -11.37 17.58
CA ASP A 146 -13.89 -12.53 18.27
C ASP A 146 -12.87 -12.11 19.33
N PHE A 147 -12.99 -12.70 20.52
CA PHE A 147 -12.15 -12.35 21.66
C PHE A 147 -10.67 -12.72 21.44
N TYR A 148 -10.41 -13.86 20.78
CA TYR A 148 -9.05 -14.32 20.54
C TYR A 148 -8.34 -13.40 19.54
N ASP A 149 -9.01 -13.05 18.44
CA ASP A 149 -8.47 -12.09 17.46
C ASP A 149 -8.17 -10.73 18.09
N GLN A 150 -9.12 -10.19 18.87
CA GLN A 150 -8.92 -8.93 19.58
C GLN A 150 -7.70 -8.98 20.51
N LEU A 151 -7.53 -10.07 21.25
CA LEU A 151 -6.37 -10.26 22.11
C LEU A 151 -5.08 -10.41 21.29
N TYR A 152 -5.11 -11.16 20.20
CA TYR A 152 -3.97 -11.44 19.33
C TYR A 152 -3.38 -10.14 18.79
N TYR A 153 -4.20 -9.34 18.12
CA TYR A 153 -3.77 -8.07 17.54
C TYR A 153 -3.24 -7.11 18.62
N ARG A 154 -4.03 -6.86 19.66
CA ARG A 154 -3.71 -5.82 20.65
C ARG A 154 -2.53 -6.16 21.55
N LYS A 155 -2.28 -7.45 21.79
CA LYS A 155 -1.23 -7.89 22.71
C LYS A 155 0.09 -8.17 22.00
N TRP A 156 0.05 -8.76 20.82
CA TRP A 156 1.25 -9.31 20.17
C TRP A 156 1.59 -8.66 18.84
N MET A 157 0.60 -8.14 18.12
CA MET A 157 0.81 -7.48 16.85
C MET A 157 1.25 -6.03 17.03
N HIS A 158 1.39 -5.36 15.90
CA HIS A 158 1.82 -3.97 15.80
C HIS A 158 0.67 -3.03 15.46
N GLU A 159 -0.54 -3.57 15.38
CA GLU A 159 -1.76 -2.90 14.96
C GLU A 159 -2.95 -3.50 15.70
N ILE A 160 -4.06 -2.78 15.71
CA ILE A 160 -5.37 -3.29 16.14
C ILE A 160 -6.03 -4.08 15.00
N PRO A 161 -7.10 -4.85 15.27
CA PRO A 161 -7.82 -5.51 14.19
C PRO A 161 -8.28 -4.52 13.09
N PRO A 162 -8.27 -4.94 11.81
CA PRO A 162 -8.69 -4.09 10.69
C PRO A 162 -10.10 -3.53 10.90
N ILE A 163 -10.23 -2.23 10.64
CA ILE A 163 -11.51 -1.52 10.74
C ILE A 163 -11.98 -1.11 9.35
N HIS A 164 -13.28 -1.21 9.07
CA HIS A 164 -13.84 -0.87 7.76
C HIS A 164 -14.90 0.22 7.87
N HIS A 165 -14.94 1.11 6.88
CA HIS A 165 -15.99 2.12 6.82
C HIS A 165 -17.31 1.51 6.36
N LEU A 166 -18.37 1.66 7.15
CA LEU A 166 -19.68 1.02 6.89
C LEU A 166 -20.32 1.36 5.53
N VAL A 167 -20.13 2.60 5.05
CA VAL A 167 -20.69 3.07 3.77
C VAL A 167 -19.69 3.02 2.61
N ARG A 168 -18.48 3.60 2.81
CA ARG A 168 -17.45 3.73 1.77
C ARG A 168 -16.65 2.44 1.53
N GLY A 169 -16.69 1.48 2.45
CA GLY A 169 -16.02 0.19 2.32
C GLY A 169 -14.48 0.24 2.39
N SER A 170 -13.89 1.40 2.71
CA SER A 170 -12.46 1.51 2.94
C SER A 170 -12.04 0.72 4.18
N VAL A 171 -10.89 0.04 4.09
CA VAL A 171 -10.28 -0.68 5.21
C VAL A 171 -9.10 0.12 5.71
N LEU A 172 -9.00 0.29 7.02
CA LEU A 172 -7.86 0.92 7.68
C LEU A 172 -7.19 -0.12 8.58
N ASP A 173 -5.87 -0.18 8.46
CA ASP A 173 -5.01 -0.87 9.41
C ASP A 173 -4.35 0.20 10.28
N VAL A 174 -4.58 0.13 11.59
CA VAL A 174 -4.14 1.17 12.53
C VAL A 174 -3.02 0.62 13.40
N HIS A 175 -1.82 0.99 13.01
CA HIS A 175 -0.54 0.59 13.56
C HIS A 175 -0.17 1.47 14.76
N HIS A 176 0.51 0.86 15.72
CA HIS A 176 1.27 1.53 16.78
C HIS A 176 2.76 1.18 16.75
N ASN A 177 3.19 0.35 15.79
CA ASN A 177 4.57 0.02 15.47
C ASN A 177 4.64 -0.51 14.03
N ILE A 178 5.83 -0.72 13.47
CA ILE A 178 5.99 -1.26 12.10
C ILE A 178 6.26 -2.78 12.04
N ILE A 179 6.53 -3.42 13.20
CA ILE A 179 6.56 -4.89 13.34
C ILE A 179 5.95 -5.32 14.65
N PRO A 180 5.43 -6.58 14.73
CA PRO A 180 4.89 -7.13 15.96
C PRO A 180 5.79 -6.85 17.15
N VAL A 181 5.21 -6.43 18.27
CA VAL A 181 5.96 -6.08 19.49
C VAL A 181 6.67 -7.28 20.11
N THR A 182 6.34 -8.49 19.65
CA THR A 182 7.00 -9.75 20.01
C THR A 182 8.28 -10.02 19.21
N ALA A 183 8.55 -9.26 18.15
CA ALA A 183 9.74 -9.42 17.34
C ALA A 183 11.01 -9.05 18.14
N LYS A 184 12.05 -9.90 18.04
CA LYS A 184 13.30 -9.74 18.80
C LYS A 184 13.96 -8.37 18.61
N ASN A 185 13.93 -7.84 17.39
CA ASN A 185 14.55 -6.57 17.01
C ASN A 185 13.48 -5.52 16.69
N SER A 186 12.48 -5.38 17.56
CA SER A 186 11.43 -4.35 17.41
C SER A 186 12.02 -2.95 17.53
N PRO A 187 11.83 -2.05 16.54
CA PRO A 187 12.31 -0.69 16.61
C PRO A 187 11.49 0.12 17.61
N ASP A 188 12.04 1.24 18.05
CA ASP A 188 11.32 2.22 18.85
C ASP A 188 10.38 3.03 17.94
N ALA A 189 9.08 2.75 18.04
CA ALA A 189 8.03 3.46 17.32
C ALA A 189 8.02 4.98 17.60
N GLY A 190 8.44 5.40 18.80
CA GLY A 190 8.53 6.81 19.17
C GLY A 190 9.56 7.57 18.34
N LEU A 191 10.68 6.92 17.98
CA LEU A 191 11.67 7.51 17.08
C LEU A 191 11.09 7.73 15.68
N LEU A 192 10.37 6.73 15.14
CA LEU A 192 9.70 6.82 13.84
C LEU A 192 8.68 7.97 13.80
N LEU A 193 7.85 8.08 14.84
CA LEU A 193 6.85 9.13 14.98
C LEU A 193 7.50 10.51 15.12
N SER A 194 8.59 10.63 15.89
CA SER A 194 9.30 11.90 16.10
C SER A 194 9.97 12.44 14.83
N GLN A 195 10.32 11.56 13.88
CA GLN A 195 10.92 11.90 12.59
C GLN A 195 9.89 11.93 11.45
N SER A 196 8.59 11.80 11.76
CA SER A 196 7.55 11.86 10.75
C SER A 196 7.51 13.24 10.08
N CYS A 197 7.20 13.23 8.79
CA CYS A 197 7.22 14.40 7.93
C CYS A 197 5.78 14.82 7.56
N PRO A 198 5.34 16.05 7.85
CA PRO A 198 4.00 16.50 7.52
C PRO A 198 3.77 16.55 6.01
N ILE A 199 2.56 16.21 5.57
CA ILE A 199 2.17 16.32 4.17
C ILE A 199 1.66 17.73 3.90
N LYS A 200 2.26 18.43 2.94
CA LYS A 200 1.86 19.79 2.57
C LYS A 200 0.38 19.83 2.15
N GLY A 201 -0.39 20.73 2.75
CA GLY A 201 -1.80 20.94 2.42
C GLY A 201 -2.79 20.08 3.21
N TYR A 202 -2.30 19.29 4.16
CA TYR A 202 -3.12 18.52 5.11
C TYR A 202 -2.68 18.85 6.53
N ASP A 203 -3.64 19.06 7.44
CA ASP A 203 -3.32 19.27 8.85
C ASP A 203 -3.31 17.93 9.60
N PHE A 204 -2.34 17.73 10.49
CA PHE A 204 -2.21 16.49 11.27
C PHE A 204 -2.07 15.20 10.44
N ILE A 205 -1.77 15.30 9.14
CA ILE A 205 -1.41 14.15 8.32
C ILE A 205 0.08 14.20 8.02
N SER A 206 0.77 13.11 8.29
CA SER A 206 2.20 12.97 8.08
C SER A 206 2.52 11.67 7.34
N THR A 207 3.78 11.50 6.95
CA THR A 207 4.35 10.23 6.47
C THR A 207 5.58 9.91 7.31
N LEU A 208 6.06 8.67 7.26
CA LEU A 208 7.39 8.36 7.78
C LEU A 208 8.47 9.17 7.03
N SER A 209 9.62 9.37 7.67
CA SER A 209 10.78 9.94 6.98
C SER A 209 11.16 9.07 5.77
N PRO A 210 11.86 9.61 4.76
CA PRO A 210 12.28 8.81 3.59
C PRO A 210 13.06 7.54 3.95
N VAL A 211 13.91 7.58 4.98
CA VAL A 211 14.66 6.42 5.46
C VAL A 211 13.72 5.41 6.11
N ASP A 212 12.81 5.88 6.95
CA ASP A 212 11.88 5.03 7.69
C ASP A 212 10.83 4.39 6.76
N MET A 213 10.44 5.07 5.67
CA MET A 213 9.60 4.46 4.63
C MET A 213 10.29 3.25 3.97
N ILE A 214 11.59 3.34 3.71
CA ILE A 214 12.37 2.21 3.16
C ILE A 214 12.46 1.07 4.18
N ILE A 215 12.74 1.39 5.45
CA ILE A 215 12.79 0.41 6.54
C ILE A 215 11.43 -0.29 6.69
N HIS A 216 10.34 0.46 6.68
CA HIS A 216 8.99 -0.07 6.76
C HIS A 216 8.65 -0.97 5.55
N SER A 217 9.05 -0.55 4.34
CA SER A 217 8.85 -1.36 3.13
C SER A 217 9.63 -2.68 3.20
N ALA A 218 10.90 -2.64 3.62
CA ALA A 218 11.72 -3.84 3.78
C ALA A 218 11.14 -4.76 4.87
N THR A 219 10.67 -4.15 5.96
CA THR A 219 10.02 -4.86 7.05
C THR A 219 8.81 -5.65 6.58
N HIS A 220 7.84 -5.04 5.88
CA HIS A 220 6.70 -5.76 5.32
C HIS A 220 7.14 -6.90 4.39
N LEU A 221 8.15 -6.66 3.54
CA LEU A 221 8.63 -7.66 2.60
C LEU A 221 9.21 -8.91 3.30
N PHE A 222 9.87 -8.74 4.45
CA PHE A 222 10.59 -9.83 5.12
C PHE A 222 9.86 -10.43 6.34
N TYR A 223 8.96 -9.71 6.99
CA TYR A 223 8.30 -10.14 8.24
C TYR A 223 6.85 -10.56 8.10
N ASP A 224 6.12 -10.05 7.10
CA ASP A 224 4.65 -10.10 7.09
C ASP A 224 4.06 -11.37 6.41
N GLY A 225 4.91 -12.30 5.96
CA GLY A 225 4.48 -13.63 5.52
C GLY A 225 5.14 -14.15 4.24
N GLU A 226 4.40 -14.97 3.50
CA GLU A 226 4.83 -15.54 2.23
C GLU A 226 4.84 -14.47 1.12
N LEU A 227 5.87 -14.49 0.27
CA LEU A 227 6.12 -13.51 -0.81
C LEU A 227 5.08 -13.55 -1.96
N GLU A 228 3.81 -13.86 -1.70
CA GLU A 228 2.73 -13.98 -2.69
C GLU A 228 2.62 -12.73 -3.58
N HIS A 229 2.90 -11.56 -3.00
CA HIS A 229 2.94 -10.26 -3.69
C HIS A 229 4.30 -9.56 -3.58
N GLY A 230 5.38 -10.29 -3.26
CA GLY A 230 6.69 -9.70 -3.00
C GLY A 230 7.25 -8.86 -4.15
N LEU A 231 6.95 -9.23 -5.41
CA LEU A 231 7.37 -8.43 -6.57
C LEU A 231 6.70 -7.03 -6.58
N ARG A 232 5.46 -6.91 -6.12
CA ARG A 232 4.75 -5.63 -6.01
C ARG A 232 5.39 -4.70 -4.98
N ASP A 233 5.92 -5.27 -3.91
CA ASP A 233 6.54 -4.49 -2.83
C ASP A 233 7.99 -4.10 -3.13
N LEU A 234 8.54 -4.56 -4.26
CA LEU A 234 9.85 -4.17 -4.78
C LEU A 234 9.80 -3.08 -5.87
N VAL A 235 8.64 -2.80 -6.48
CA VAL A 235 8.55 -1.98 -7.71
C VAL A 235 7.61 -0.78 -7.64
#